data_AF-A0A023DJT8-F1
#
_entry.id   AF-A0A023DJT8-F1
#
_cell.length_a   1.000
_cell.length_b   1.000
_cell.length_c   1.000
_cell.angle_alpha   90.00
_cell.angle_beta   90.00
_cell.angle_gamma   90.00
#
_symmetry.space_group_name_H-M   'P 1'
#
loop_
_entity.id
_entity.type
_entity.pdbx_description
1 polymer ?
#
loop_
_entity_poly.entity_id
_entity_poly.type
_entity_poly.pdbx_seq_one_letter_code
_entity_poly.pdbx_strand_id
1 'polypeptide(L)'
;MEIPVNGYLVHSDDSDSYHSHNLYITTWDGRPVHVHQFSGVTSFDVGHSHKFVGVTEPAPSGVPHTHRYFTFTSFDDGHRHEIRGVTGPAIPLPGGGHYHEFSGVTTISGRIPHSHRYRGKTSGG
;
A
#
# COMPACT_ATOMS: atom_id res chain seq x y z
N MET A 1 -14.93 8.69 26.62
CA MET A 1 -14.75 7.87 25.41
C MET A 1 -13.29 7.45 25.40
N GLU A 2 -13.01 6.15 25.40
CA GLU A 2 -11.65 5.61 25.39
C GLU A 2 -11.36 5.09 23.97
N ILE A 3 -10.25 5.51 23.38
CA ILE A 3 -9.78 5.01 22.07
C ILE A 3 -8.60 4.09 22.36
N PRO A 4 -8.73 2.76 22.19
CA PRO A 4 -7.62 1.85 22.42
C PRO A 4 -6.49 2.11 21.42
N VAL A 5 -5.25 2.14 21.88
CA VAL A 5 -4.07 2.39 21.06
C VAL A 5 -3.15 1.17 21.16
N ASN A 6 -2.81 0.57 20.02
CA ASN A 6 -1.77 -0.45 19.96
C ASN A 6 -0.46 0.17 19.49
N GLY A 7 0.65 -0.30 20.02
CA GLY A 7 1.97 0.23 19.69
C GLY A 7 3.11 -0.50 20.38
N TYR A 8 4.33 -0.07 20.10
CA TYR A 8 5.55 -0.54 20.77
C TYR A 8 6.21 0.62 21.50
N LEU A 9 6.62 0.39 22.75
CA LEU A 9 7.42 1.31 23.53
C LEU A 9 8.90 0.90 23.36
N VAL A 10 9.72 1.78 22.80
CA VAL A 10 11.16 1.56 22.67
C VAL A 10 11.86 2.27 23.80
N HIS A 11 12.69 1.53 24.54
CA HIS A 11 13.59 2.05 25.55
C HIS A 11 15.01 2.13 24.98
N SER A 12 15.68 3.26 25.17
CA SER A 12 17.13 3.38 24.97
C SER A 12 17.79 3.44 26.35
N ASP A 13 18.72 2.52 26.61
CA ASP A 13 19.47 2.40 27.88
C ASP A 13 20.47 3.56 28.07
N ASP A 14 19.98 4.80 28.18
CA ASP A 14 20.79 5.92 28.67
C ASP A 14 20.60 6.01 30.19
N SER A 15 21.71 5.90 30.95
CA SER A 15 21.70 5.77 32.42
C SER A 15 21.32 7.05 33.18
N ASP A 16 20.78 8.05 32.49
CA ASP A 16 20.42 9.33 33.10
C ASP A 16 19.01 9.30 33.70
N SER A 17 18.85 10.03 34.80
CA SER A 17 17.57 10.15 35.52
C SER A 17 16.48 10.90 34.71
N TYR A 18 16.85 11.52 33.60
CA TYR A 18 15.94 12.12 32.62
C TYR A 18 16.05 11.39 31.28
N HIS A 19 15.44 10.21 31.17
CA HIS A 19 15.33 9.50 29.89
C HIS A 19 13.91 9.59 29.32
N SER A 20 13.80 9.39 28.01
CA SER A 20 12.55 9.38 27.27
C SER A 20 12.34 8.04 26.56
N HIS A 21 11.08 7.61 26.46
CA HIS A 21 10.69 6.49 25.62
C HIS A 21 10.00 6.97 24.35
N ASN A 22 10.31 6.32 23.23
CA ASN A 22 9.58 6.53 21.99
C ASN A 22 8.40 5.55 21.93
N LEU A 23 7.18 6.07 21.90
CA LEU A 23 5.96 5.29 21.66
C LEU A 23 5.62 5.31 20.17
N TYR A 24 5.70 4.14 19.53
CA TYR A 24 5.28 3.95 18.15
C TYR A 24 3.88 3.38 18.11
N ILE A 25 2.91 4.20 17.71
CA ILE A 25 1.51 3.80 17.59
C ILE A 25 1.31 3.06 16.26
N THR A 26 0.89 1.80 16.34
CA THR A 26 0.60 0.96 15.17
C THR A 26 -0.86 1.05 14.75
N THR A 27 -1.79 1.22 15.68
CA THR A 27 -3.22 1.40 15.38
C THR A 27 -3.91 2.33 16.39
N TRP A 28 -4.86 3.12 15.88
CA TRP A 28 -5.82 3.89 16.68
C TRP A 28 -7.15 3.17 16.61
N ASP A 29 -7.73 2.77 17.75
CA ASP A 29 -8.92 1.91 17.93
C ASP A 29 -8.70 0.40 18.11
N GLY A 30 -7.44 -0.06 18.16
CA GLY A 30 -7.10 -1.45 18.44
C GLY A 30 -7.47 -2.44 17.33
N ARG A 31 -8.01 -2.01 16.18
CA ARG A 31 -8.32 -2.91 15.07
C ARG A 31 -7.05 -3.44 14.41
N PRO A 32 -6.93 -4.76 14.19
CA PRO A 32 -5.86 -5.32 13.38
C PRO A 32 -5.84 -4.67 11.99
N VAL A 33 -4.67 -4.16 11.59
CA VAL A 33 -4.50 -3.53 10.28
C VAL A 33 -4.33 -4.63 9.24
N HIS A 34 -5.43 -4.96 8.56
CA HIS A 34 -5.41 -5.85 7.41
C HIS A 34 -5.05 -5.06 6.16
N VAL A 35 -3.90 -5.37 5.56
CA VAL A 35 -3.35 -4.72 4.36
C VAL A 35 -2.65 -5.76 3.49
N HIS A 36 -2.49 -5.47 2.20
CA HIS A 36 -1.71 -6.31 1.30
C HIS A 36 -0.65 -5.49 0.55
N GLN A 37 0.48 -6.13 0.27
CA GLN A 37 1.50 -5.56 -0.61
C GLN A 37 1.06 -5.71 -2.08
N PHE A 38 1.50 -4.80 -2.93
CA PHE A 38 1.32 -4.93 -4.38
C PHE A 38 2.51 -4.34 -5.13
N SER A 39 2.79 -4.89 -6.30
CA SER A 39 3.85 -4.42 -7.18
C SER A 39 3.59 -4.81 -8.63
N GLY A 40 4.24 -4.15 -9.58
CA GLY A 40 4.13 -4.52 -10.98
C GLY A 40 4.94 -3.62 -11.90
N VAL A 41 4.70 -3.83 -13.19
CA VAL A 41 5.25 -3.02 -14.30
C VAL A 41 4.08 -2.56 -15.15
N THR A 42 4.10 -1.30 -15.57
CA THR A 42 3.08 -0.75 -16.47
C THR A 42 3.24 -1.28 -17.89
N SER A 43 2.26 -1.01 -18.76
CA SER A 43 2.42 -1.22 -20.20
C SER A 43 3.58 -0.41 -20.77
N PHE A 44 4.08 -0.83 -21.94
CA PHE A 44 5.10 -0.10 -22.68
C PHE A 44 4.41 0.87 -23.64
N ASP A 45 4.52 2.17 -23.36
CA ASP A 45 3.89 3.24 -24.12
C ASP A 45 4.92 4.34 -24.33
N VAL A 46 4.92 4.96 -25.52
CA VAL A 46 5.85 6.07 -25.84
C VAL A 46 7.32 5.74 -25.52
N GLY A 47 7.72 4.49 -25.77
CA GLY A 47 9.12 4.07 -25.69
C GLY A 47 9.63 3.65 -24.31
N HIS A 48 8.79 3.60 -23.27
CA HIS A 48 9.20 3.10 -21.96
C HIS A 48 8.03 2.51 -21.15
N SER A 49 8.35 2.00 -19.96
CA SER A 49 7.42 1.48 -18.97
C SER A 49 7.96 1.82 -17.59
N HIS A 50 7.10 1.85 -16.57
CA HIS A 50 7.53 2.06 -15.20
C HIS A 50 7.26 0.85 -14.30
N LYS A 51 8.08 0.69 -13.27
CA LYS A 51 7.82 -0.22 -12.14
C LYS A 51 7.07 0.49 -11.03
N PHE A 52 6.32 -0.23 -10.21
CA PHE A 52 5.69 0.32 -9.00
C PHE A 52 5.63 -0.73 -7.89
N VAL A 53 5.60 -0.24 -6.65
CA VAL A 53 5.40 -1.03 -5.43
C VAL A 53 4.57 -0.20 -4.45
N GLY A 54 3.76 -0.86 -3.62
CA GLY A 54 2.97 -0.19 -2.60
C GLY A 54 2.35 -1.18 -1.62
N VAL A 55 1.64 -0.62 -0.65
CA VAL A 55 0.80 -1.34 0.31
C VAL A 55 -0.58 -0.73 0.24
N THR A 56 -1.62 -1.56 0.31
CA THR A 56 -2.99 -1.08 0.31
C THR A 56 -3.32 -0.30 1.59
N GLU A 57 -4.34 0.56 1.53
CA GLU A 57 -4.93 1.13 2.74
C GLU A 57 -5.59 0.01 3.58
N PRO A 58 -5.76 0.18 4.90
CA PRO A 58 -6.41 -0.81 5.75
C PRO A 58 -7.80 -1.21 5.25
N ALA A 59 -8.17 -2.49 5.41
CA ALA A 59 -9.51 -2.94 5.08
C ALA A 59 -10.56 -2.18 5.92
N PRO A 60 -11.65 -1.68 5.31
CA PRO A 60 -12.70 -0.96 6.03
C PRO A 60 -13.57 -1.90 6.89
N SER A 61 -13.51 -3.22 6.64
CA SER A 61 -14.35 -4.25 7.27
C SER A 61 -13.64 -5.61 7.30
N GLY A 62 -14.27 -6.59 7.95
CA GLY A 62 -13.89 -8.01 7.81
C GLY A 62 -14.10 -8.54 6.39
N VAL A 63 -13.78 -9.81 6.15
CA VAL A 63 -13.99 -10.48 4.85
C VAL A 63 -15.50 -10.74 4.65
N PRO A 64 -16.11 -10.38 3.50
CA PRO A 64 -15.49 -9.82 2.31
C PRO A 64 -15.20 -8.32 2.41
N HIS A 65 -14.06 -7.88 1.87
CA HIS A 65 -13.71 -6.47 1.74
C HIS A 65 -12.99 -6.18 0.42
N THR A 66 -12.65 -4.91 0.23
CA THR A 66 -11.73 -4.41 -0.81
C THR A 66 -10.76 -3.45 -0.14
N HIS A 67 -9.69 -3.10 -0.84
CA HIS A 67 -8.79 -2.06 -0.38
C HIS A 67 -8.68 -0.91 -1.36
N ARG A 68 -8.60 0.30 -0.83
CA ARG A 68 -8.06 1.44 -1.57
C ARG A 68 -6.54 1.29 -1.67
N TYR A 69 -5.95 1.84 -2.71
CA TYR A 69 -4.50 1.89 -2.86
C TYR A 69 -4.06 3.17 -3.55
N PHE A 70 -2.83 3.58 -3.25
CA PHE A 70 -2.15 4.71 -3.83
C PHE A 70 -0.65 4.42 -3.90
N THR A 71 -0.01 4.74 -5.02
CA THR A 71 1.45 4.74 -5.14
C THR A 71 1.90 5.63 -6.31
N PHE A 72 3.20 5.87 -6.41
CA PHE A 72 3.83 6.41 -7.60
C PHE A 72 4.59 5.33 -8.34
N THR A 73 4.70 5.48 -9.65
CA THR A 73 5.65 4.69 -10.42
C THR A 73 7.08 5.14 -10.14
N SER A 74 8.04 4.32 -10.58
CA SER A 74 9.45 4.72 -10.71
C SER A 74 9.60 5.93 -11.62
N PHE A 75 10.72 6.61 -11.46
CA PHE A 75 11.08 7.75 -12.30
C PHE A 75 11.90 7.23 -13.48
N ASP A 76 11.26 7.16 -14.65
CA ASP A 76 11.86 6.68 -15.89
C ASP A 76 11.56 7.71 -16.99
N ASP A 77 12.47 7.86 -17.95
CA ASP A 77 12.34 8.83 -19.05
C ASP A 77 11.91 10.25 -18.60
N GLY A 78 12.49 10.71 -17.48
CA GLY A 78 12.28 12.06 -16.97
C GLY A 78 10.95 12.32 -16.25
N HIS A 79 10.14 11.31 -15.95
CA HIS A 79 8.90 11.51 -15.19
C HIS A 79 8.45 10.25 -14.44
N ARG A 80 7.37 10.42 -13.66
CA ARG A 80 6.65 9.34 -12.98
C ARG A 80 5.15 9.60 -13.11
N HIS A 81 4.35 8.58 -12.85
CA HIS A 81 2.91 8.69 -12.79
C HIS A 81 2.36 8.33 -11.41
N GLU A 82 1.16 8.81 -11.13
CA GLU A 82 0.37 8.41 -9.97
C GLU A 82 -0.50 7.20 -10.33
N ILE A 83 -0.61 6.26 -9.39
CA ILE A 83 -1.49 5.10 -9.42
C ILE A 83 -2.41 5.18 -8.20
N ARG A 84 -3.73 5.10 -8.41
CA ARG A 84 -4.72 4.98 -7.34
C ARG A 84 -5.92 4.18 -7.80
N GLY A 85 -6.58 3.51 -6.85
CA GLY A 85 -7.80 2.76 -7.15
C GLY A 85 -8.34 2.00 -5.95
N VAL A 86 -9.28 1.11 -6.24
CA VAL A 86 -9.84 0.14 -5.30
C VAL A 86 -9.63 -1.25 -5.89
N THR A 87 -9.20 -2.21 -5.06
CA THR A 87 -9.02 -3.58 -5.51
C THR A 87 -10.36 -4.27 -5.80
N GLY A 88 -10.32 -5.37 -6.53
CA GLY A 88 -11.43 -6.30 -6.65
C GLY A 88 -11.77 -7.00 -5.32
N PRO A 89 -12.80 -7.87 -5.33
CA PRO A 89 -13.21 -8.62 -4.15
C PRO A 89 -12.09 -9.53 -3.64
N ALA A 90 -12.18 -9.92 -2.36
CA ALA A 90 -11.30 -10.93 -1.77
C ALA A 90 -11.43 -12.27 -2.53
N ILE A 91 -10.32 -12.78 -3.04
CA ILE A 91 -10.23 -14.07 -3.73
C ILE A 91 -9.52 -15.07 -2.80
N PRO A 92 -10.21 -16.14 -2.38
CA PRO A 92 -9.67 -17.06 -1.38
C PRO A 92 -8.48 -17.86 -1.91
N LEU A 93 -7.52 -18.12 -1.03
CA LEU A 93 -6.37 -18.99 -1.31
C LEU A 93 -6.57 -20.40 -0.68
N PRO A 94 -6.03 -21.46 -1.29
CA PRO A 94 -5.96 -22.78 -0.65
C PRO A 94 -5.13 -22.69 0.63
N GLY A 95 -5.68 -23.12 1.77
CA GLY A 95 -4.99 -23.08 3.07
C GLY A 95 -5.36 -21.87 3.96
N GLY A 96 -6.29 -21.03 3.52
CA GLY A 96 -6.73 -19.84 4.25
C GLY A 96 -6.19 -18.56 3.62
N GLY A 97 -6.70 -17.42 4.08
CA GLY A 97 -6.31 -16.13 3.55
C GLY A 97 -6.94 -15.77 2.20
N HIS A 98 -6.54 -14.62 1.66
CA HIS A 98 -7.00 -14.14 0.36
C HIS A 98 -6.04 -13.15 -0.29
N TYR A 99 -6.23 -12.92 -1.58
CA TYR A 99 -5.61 -11.82 -2.32
C TYR A 99 -6.68 -11.00 -3.04
N HIS A 100 -6.30 -9.86 -3.61
CA HIS A 100 -7.17 -9.09 -4.47
C HIS A 100 -6.52 -8.85 -5.84
N GLU A 101 -7.34 -8.75 -6.88
CA GLU A 101 -6.90 -8.25 -8.19
C GLU A 101 -7.03 -6.72 -8.25
N PHE A 102 -6.16 -6.07 -9.00
CA PHE A 102 -6.24 -4.64 -9.26
C PHE A 102 -5.84 -4.33 -10.69
N SER A 103 -6.41 -3.27 -11.25
CA SER A 103 -6.01 -2.74 -12.56
C SER A 103 -6.46 -1.28 -12.71
N GLY A 104 -5.86 -0.59 -13.67
CA GLY A 104 -6.22 0.80 -13.97
C GLY A 104 -5.29 1.43 -15.00
N VAL A 105 -5.33 2.76 -15.05
CA VAL A 105 -4.47 3.60 -15.89
C VAL A 105 -3.82 4.65 -15.00
N THR A 106 -2.55 4.93 -15.24
CA THR A 106 -1.82 5.97 -14.50
C THR A 106 -2.32 7.37 -14.87
N THR A 107 -1.96 8.39 -14.10
CA THR A 107 -2.18 9.79 -14.50
C THR A 107 -1.41 10.13 -15.79
N ILE A 108 -1.81 11.19 -16.50
CA ILE A 108 -1.01 11.70 -17.62
C ILE A 108 0.21 12.47 -17.08
N SER A 109 1.40 12.18 -17.61
CA SER A 109 2.66 12.81 -17.21
C SER A 109 3.67 12.76 -18.38
N GLY A 110 4.86 13.34 -18.16
CA GLY A 110 5.96 13.33 -19.12
C GLY A 110 5.96 14.50 -20.12
N ARG A 111 7.11 14.70 -20.78
CA ARG A 111 7.30 15.76 -21.79
C ARG A 111 6.44 15.51 -23.04
N ILE A 112 6.37 14.24 -23.48
CA ILE A 112 5.36 13.77 -24.42
C ILE A 112 4.21 13.27 -23.53
N PRO A 113 3.08 13.98 -23.40
CA PRO A 113 2.05 13.61 -22.42
C PRO A 113 1.46 12.22 -22.73
N HIS A 114 1.57 11.29 -21.79
CA HIS A 114 0.97 9.95 -21.92
C HIS A 114 0.67 9.34 -20.56
N SER A 115 0.06 8.14 -20.59
CA SER A 115 -0.31 7.33 -19.44
C SER A 115 -0.07 5.87 -19.76
N HIS A 116 0.08 5.02 -18.74
CA HIS A 116 0.22 3.59 -18.92
C HIS A 116 -0.92 2.80 -18.26
N ARG A 117 -1.25 1.64 -18.81
CA ARG A 117 -2.12 0.66 -18.16
C ARG A 117 -1.32 -0.14 -17.14
N TYR A 118 -1.98 -0.59 -16.08
CA TYR A 118 -1.41 -1.53 -15.11
C TYR A 118 -2.47 -2.55 -14.67
N ARG A 119 -1.99 -3.74 -14.24
CA ARG A 119 -2.79 -4.77 -13.57
C ARG A 119 -1.92 -5.66 -12.70
N GLY A 120 -2.50 -6.32 -11.71
CA GLY A 120 -1.79 -7.27 -10.86
C GLY A 120 -2.67 -7.93 -9.81
N LYS A 121 -2.00 -8.66 -8.92
CA LYS A 121 -2.56 -9.28 -7.72
C LYS A 121 -1.81 -8.76 -6.50
N THR A 122 -2.52 -8.54 -5.41
CA THR A 122 -1.86 -8.24 -4.13
C THR A 122 -1.20 -9.50 -3.56
N SER A 123 -0.33 -9.35 -2.56
CA SER A 123 0.15 -10.48 -1.76
C SER A 123 -1.01 -11.22 -1.11
N GLY A 124 -0.86 -12.53 -0.89
CA GLY A 124 -1.74 -13.26 0.02
C GLY A 124 -1.54 -12.79 1.45
N GLY A 125 -2.61 -12.65 2.21
CA GLY A 125 -2.60 -12.45 3.67
C GLY A 125 -3.29 -13.62 4.35
#